data_AF-A0AAV5F0Y0-F1
#
_entry.id   AF-A0AAV5F0Y0-F1
#
_cell.length_a   1.000
_cell.length_b   1.000
_cell.length_c   1.000
_cell.angle_alpha   90.00
_cell.angle_beta   90.00
_cell.angle_gamma   90.00
#
_symmetry.space_group_name_H-M   'P 1'
#
loop_
_entity.id
_entity.type
_entity.pdbx_description
1 polymer ?
#
loop_
_entity_poly.entity_id
_entity_poly.type
_entity_poly.pdbx_seq_one_letter_code
_entity_poly.pdbx_strand_id
1 'polypeptide(L)'
;MLSQEDLASSATSSPASSLYSPSPHVTGTGHVSSWVEELTSDHQSVRLVGLLYQCAAQVSAGAFDAANFYLEQITQLASLDSPHTLHRLAAVFADALARKLLTLVPGLSRALHLSSSSTTTTTSTTVHHHHPAAAAAWRHVFDMLPFLKLAYLATNRAVVEAMEGERFVHVVDLSGPASDPVQWIALFHSFRGRRGGAPHLRVTAVHDSAEFLRTMNGVLAREAEAFDIPFRFDAVEARVDELDPDALRNVLRVKSGEALAISVVAQLHRLLAVDDGRRNNGSGGGSSCLTPVQIMARSSSSSPRSFGELLERELNTRLQLSPDASSSSVLSSSSPGTTMRAPKLGSFLRAVRGLSPKIMVVTEPEANHNAGSFQERFDEAVNYYAALFDCLERATATSPAAQQQKKQGRCVVERVVLGEEIRGVVAREGVERKERHERLAQWARRMEGAGMERVGLSYDVMMEARKLLQSCGWGGYEVTHDARGDGFFFCWHKKPLYSISAWRPAAACRLGS
;
A
#
# COMPACT_ATOMS: atom_id res chain seq x y z
N MET A 1 76.20 -10.24 -4.95
CA MET A 1 76.18 -10.52 -3.50
C MET A 1 74.89 -11.30 -3.22
N LEU A 2 74.68 -12.59 -3.53
CA LEU A 2 75.53 -13.80 -3.42
C LEU A 2 76.20 -13.85 -2.05
N SER A 3 75.58 -14.54 -1.08
CA SER A 3 75.81 -15.97 -0.71
C SER A 3 76.86 -15.99 0.45
N GLN A 4 76.92 -16.88 1.43
CA GLN A 4 76.47 -18.25 1.62
C GLN A 4 76.91 -18.65 3.06
N GLU A 5 76.19 -19.53 3.78
CA GLU A 5 76.63 -20.84 4.34
C GLU A 5 76.26 -20.84 5.84
N ASP A 6 75.95 -21.90 6.57
CA ASP A 6 75.57 -23.32 6.38
C ASP A 6 75.32 -23.79 7.85
N LEU A 7 74.44 -24.73 8.21
CA LEU A 7 74.64 -26.18 8.09
C LEU A 7 73.40 -26.92 8.67
N ALA A 8 73.20 -28.12 8.15
CA ALA A 8 72.11 -29.05 8.35
C ALA A 8 72.01 -29.73 9.74
N SER A 9 70.82 -30.22 10.10
CA SER A 9 70.60 -31.67 10.35
C SER A 9 69.13 -32.07 10.59
N SER A 10 68.83 -33.29 10.12
CA SER A 10 67.57 -34.04 10.04
C SER A 10 66.77 -34.23 11.34
N ALA A 11 65.44 -34.35 11.21
CA ALA A 11 64.67 -35.57 11.54
C ALA A 11 63.14 -35.40 11.39
N THR A 12 62.55 -36.29 10.60
CA THR A 12 61.23 -36.97 10.71
C THR A 12 60.02 -36.31 11.40
N SER A 13 58.87 -36.44 10.70
CA SER A 13 57.51 -36.82 11.16
C SER A 13 56.40 -35.78 10.94
N SER A 14 55.35 -36.23 10.24
CA SER A 14 54.03 -35.58 10.17
C SER A 14 53.23 -35.82 11.45
N PRO A 15 52.30 -34.91 11.81
CA PRO A 15 50.90 -35.33 12.04
C PRO A 15 49.91 -34.32 11.43
N ALA A 16 48.88 -34.75 10.71
CA ALA A 16 47.58 -35.22 11.22
C ALA A 16 46.76 -34.16 11.97
N SER A 17 45.69 -33.75 11.31
CA SER A 17 44.39 -33.25 11.77
C SER A 17 44.20 -32.99 13.28
N SER A 18 43.98 -31.73 13.66
CA SER A 18 43.35 -31.36 14.93
C SER A 18 41.97 -30.77 14.68
N LEU A 19 40.96 -31.60 14.91
CA LEU A 19 39.58 -31.19 15.12
C LEU A 19 39.50 -30.32 16.38
N TYR A 20 38.85 -29.17 16.25
CA TYR A 20 38.50 -28.29 17.35
C TYR A 20 37.34 -28.92 18.13
N SER A 21 37.62 -29.52 19.27
CA SER A 21 36.59 -29.89 20.26
C SER A 21 36.41 -28.72 21.24
N PRO A 22 35.21 -28.15 21.38
CA PRO A 22 34.91 -27.27 22.50
C PRO A 22 34.51 -28.11 23.72
N SER A 23 35.27 -28.00 24.81
CA SER A 23 34.90 -28.57 26.12
C SER A 23 33.66 -27.87 26.69
N PRO A 24 32.70 -28.60 27.29
CA PRO A 24 31.54 -28.00 27.94
C PRO A 24 31.84 -27.79 29.43
N HIS A 25 32.18 -26.56 29.80
CA HIS A 25 32.02 -26.10 31.17
C HIS A 25 31.23 -24.79 31.17
N VAL A 26 29.90 -24.92 31.14
CA VAL A 26 28.98 -23.84 31.48
C VAL A 26 27.87 -24.42 32.35
N THR A 27 27.92 -24.13 33.64
CA THR A 27 26.80 -24.29 34.56
C THR A 27 25.74 -23.25 34.24
N GLY A 28 24.72 -23.65 33.48
CA GLY A 28 23.58 -22.80 33.14
C GLY A 28 22.62 -23.52 32.20
N THR A 29 21.65 -24.24 32.75
CA THR A 29 20.63 -25.02 32.02
C THR A 29 19.72 -24.16 31.11
N GLY A 30 19.73 -22.84 31.25
CA GLY A 30 18.91 -21.92 30.44
C GLY A 30 19.51 -21.52 29.09
N HIS A 31 20.81 -21.70 28.86
CA HIS A 31 21.43 -21.26 27.59
C HIS A 31 21.15 -22.28 26.48
N VAL A 32 21.35 -23.59 26.72
CA VAL A 32 21.17 -24.65 25.71
C VAL A 32 19.73 -24.76 25.22
N SER A 33 18.73 -24.55 26.09
CA SER A 33 17.31 -24.54 25.68
C SER A 33 16.99 -23.39 24.73
N SER A 34 17.53 -22.19 24.97
CA SER A 34 17.35 -21.02 24.10
C SER A 34 17.90 -21.24 22.70
N TRP A 35 19.10 -21.84 22.57
CA TRP A 35 19.69 -22.14 21.26
C TRP A 35 18.90 -23.21 20.49
N VAL A 36 18.36 -24.22 21.18
CA VAL A 36 17.54 -25.26 20.56
C VAL A 36 16.19 -24.69 20.11
N GLU A 37 15.58 -23.80 20.91
CA GLU A 37 14.37 -23.06 20.53
C GLU A 37 14.60 -22.13 19.34
N GLU A 38 15.74 -21.43 19.28
CA GLU A 38 16.13 -20.59 18.15
C GLU A 38 16.36 -21.42 16.87
N LEU A 39 17.13 -22.52 16.94
CA LEU A 39 17.36 -23.41 15.80
C LEU A 39 16.07 -24.06 15.27
N THR A 40 15.17 -24.47 16.18
CA THR A 40 13.87 -25.04 15.77
C THR A 40 12.99 -23.98 15.11
N SER A 41 13.02 -22.74 15.61
CA SER A 41 12.34 -21.59 14.98
C SER A 41 12.92 -21.24 13.60
N ASP A 42 14.24 -21.29 13.44
CA ASP A 42 14.90 -21.06 12.14
C ASP A 42 14.52 -22.15 11.13
N HIS A 43 14.49 -23.41 11.53
CA HIS A 43 14.02 -24.50 10.68
C HIS A 43 12.54 -24.36 10.29
N GLN A 44 11.68 -23.97 11.24
CA GLN A 44 10.26 -23.69 10.97
C GLN A 44 10.10 -22.50 10.02
N SER A 45 10.92 -21.48 10.19
CA SER A 45 10.97 -20.28 9.36
C SER A 45 11.31 -20.62 7.90
N VAL A 46 12.39 -21.38 7.67
CA VAL A 46 12.77 -21.84 6.32
C VAL A 46 11.65 -22.68 5.69
N ARG A 47 11.02 -23.57 6.48
CA ARG A 47 9.88 -24.37 6.02
C ARG A 47 8.69 -23.50 5.62
N LEU A 48 8.38 -22.45 6.38
CA LEU A 48 7.29 -21.50 6.08
C LEU A 48 7.50 -20.81 4.72
N VAL A 49 8.73 -20.39 4.40
CA VAL A 49 9.02 -19.82 3.08
C VAL A 49 8.68 -20.82 1.97
N GLY A 50 9.17 -22.06 2.08
CA GLY A 50 8.87 -23.11 1.09
C GLY A 50 7.37 -23.36 0.92
N LEU A 51 6.62 -23.45 2.03
CA LEU A 51 5.18 -23.64 2.02
C LEU A 51 4.43 -22.47 1.35
N LEU A 52 4.85 -21.23 1.60
CA LEU A 52 4.25 -20.03 1.00
C LEU A 52 4.38 -20.04 -0.53
N TYR A 53 5.58 -20.31 -1.05
CA TYR A 53 5.82 -20.37 -2.50
C TYR A 53 5.08 -21.53 -3.16
N GLN A 54 5.06 -22.70 -2.51
CA GLN A 54 4.29 -23.86 -3.00
C GLN A 54 2.79 -23.56 -3.01
N CYS A 55 2.24 -22.96 -1.95
CA CYS A 55 0.85 -22.55 -1.88
C CYS A 55 0.51 -21.53 -2.98
N ALA A 56 1.32 -20.48 -3.16
CA ALA A 56 1.13 -19.49 -4.20
C ALA A 56 1.10 -20.12 -5.61
N ALA A 57 2.00 -21.07 -5.89
CA ALA A 57 2.00 -21.80 -7.16
C ALA A 57 0.71 -22.60 -7.37
N GLN A 58 0.22 -23.32 -6.35
CA GLN A 58 -1.04 -24.08 -6.45
C GLN A 58 -2.26 -23.17 -6.60
N VAL A 59 -2.30 -22.05 -5.88
CA VAL A 59 -3.34 -21.03 -6.02
C VAL A 59 -3.33 -20.46 -7.44
N SER A 60 -2.15 -20.16 -7.98
CA SER A 60 -2.00 -19.67 -9.36
C SER A 60 -2.44 -20.69 -10.40
N ALA A 61 -2.23 -21.98 -10.13
CA ALA A 61 -2.65 -23.08 -11.00
C ALA A 61 -4.15 -23.41 -10.89
N GLY A 62 -4.87 -22.81 -9.92
CA GLY A 62 -6.27 -23.15 -9.64
C GLY A 62 -6.46 -24.52 -8.98
N ALA A 63 -5.39 -25.12 -8.45
CA ALA A 63 -5.41 -26.45 -7.82
C ALA A 63 -5.93 -26.33 -6.37
N PHE A 64 -7.26 -26.35 -6.20
CA PHE A 64 -7.90 -26.04 -4.93
C PHE A 64 -7.46 -26.93 -3.77
N ASP A 65 -7.51 -28.26 -3.94
CA ASP A 65 -7.18 -29.20 -2.87
C ASP A 65 -5.70 -29.12 -2.46
N ALA A 66 -4.81 -28.97 -3.44
CA ALA A 66 -3.38 -28.82 -3.19
C ALA A 66 -3.07 -27.50 -2.48
N ALA A 67 -3.69 -26.38 -2.90
CA ALA A 67 -3.57 -25.10 -2.22
C ALA A 67 -4.10 -25.17 -0.79
N ASN A 68 -5.24 -25.82 -0.57
CA ASN A 68 -5.82 -26.02 0.76
C ASN A 68 -4.87 -26.82 1.68
N PHE A 69 -4.26 -27.90 1.17
CA PHE A 69 -3.27 -28.67 1.92
C PHE A 69 -2.10 -27.79 2.40
N TYR A 70 -1.53 -26.95 1.52
CA TYR A 70 -0.45 -26.05 1.92
C TYR A 70 -0.90 -24.98 2.91
N LEU A 71 -2.11 -24.42 2.75
CA LEU A 71 -2.68 -23.46 3.70
C LEU A 71 -2.83 -24.09 5.09
N GLU A 72 -3.35 -25.30 5.19
CA GLU A 72 -3.46 -26.04 6.46
C GLU A 72 -2.09 -26.14 7.15
N GLN A 73 -1.06 -26.56 6.42
CA GLN A 73 0.31 -26.67 6.96
C GLN A 73 0.89 -25.32 7.40
N ILE A 74 0.59 -24.23 6.67
CA ILE A 74 1.03 -22.88 7.05
C ILE A 74 0.33 -22.45 8.34
N THR A 75 -0.99 -22.68 8.47
CA THR A 75 -1.75 -22.27 9.66
C THR A 75 -1.34 -22.98 10.96
N GLN A 76 -0.70 -24.15 10.86
CA GLN A 76 -0.12 -24.83 12.02
C GLN A 76 1.17 -24.17 12.54
N LEU A 77 1.85 -23.39 11.71
CA LEU A 77 3.15 -22.78 12.02
C LEU A 77 3.06 -21.25 12.18
N ALA A 78 2.23 -20.60 11.36
CA ALA A 78 2.14 -19.15 11.27
C ALA A 78 1.12 -18.58 12.24
N SER A 79 1.46 -17.47 12.89
CA SER A 79 0.56 -16.74 13.79
C SER A 79 0.88 -15.25 13.76
N LEU A 80 -0.15 -14.41 13.77
CA LEU A 80 -0.02 -12.94 13.84
C LEU A 80 0.54 -12.47 15.18
N ASP A 81 0.38 -13.26 16.24
CA ASP A 81 0.88 -12.93 17.58
C ASP A 81 2.28 -13.51 17.86
N SER A 82 2.87 -14.20 16.88
CA SER A 82 4.18 -14.83 17.00
C SER A 82 5.27 -13.80 17.35
N PRO A 83 6.23 -14.15 18.23
CA PRO A 83 7.42 -13.34 18.45
C PRO A 83 8.28 -13.24 17.19
N HIS A 84 8.22 -14.23 16.29
CA HIS A 84 9.04 -14.29 15.09
C HIS A 84 8.39 -13.57 13.90
N THR A 85 9.14 -12.66 13.29
CA THR A 85 8.70 -11.81 12.17
C THR A 85 8.15 -12.61 11.00
N LEU A 86 8.85 -13.67 10.57
CA LEU A 86 8.46 -14.46 9.42
C LEU A 86 7.15 -15.23 9.66
N HIS A 87 6.87 -15.68 10.88
CA HIS A 87 5.61 -16.35 11.22
C HIS A 87 4.42 -15.38 11.12
N ARG A 88 4.61 -14.11 11.53
CA ARG A 88 3.58 -13.07 11.36
C ARG A 88 3.37 -12.73 9.90
N LEU A 89 4.45 -12.57 9.13
CA LEU A 89 4.40 -12.33 7.68
C LEU A 89 3.65 -13.47 6.97
N ALA A 90 4.01 -14.72 7.27
CA ALA A 90 3.39 -15.90 6.69
C ALA A 90 1.90 -15.99 6.99
N ALA A 91 1.47 -15.60 8.20
CA ALA A 91 0.05 -15.58 8.56
C ALA A 91 -0.74 -14.58 7.70
N VAL A 92 -0.17 -13.40 7.43
CA VAL A 92 -0.81 -12.39 6.57
C VAL A 92 -0.88 -12.86 5.11
N PHE A 93 0.20 -13.44 4.58
CA PHE A 93 0.19 -13.99 3.22
C PHE A 93 -0.73 -15.20 3.08
N ALA A 94 -0.84 -16.06 4.09
CA ALA A 94 -1.77 -17.18 4.09
C ALA A 94 -3.23 -16.71 4.01
N ASP A 95 -3.62 -15.68 4.78
CA ASP A 95 -4.95 -15.07 4.67
C ASP A 95 -5.19 -14.47 3.27
N ALA A 96 -4.20 -13.79 2.68
CA ALA A 96 -4.33 -13.25 1.33
C ALA A 96 -4.44 -14.35 0.24
N LEU A 97 -3.66 -15.43 0.36
CA LEU A 97 -3.74 -16.59 -0.53
C LEU A 97 -5.07 -17.34 -0.40
N ALA A 98 -5.57 -17.53 0.82
CA ALA A 98 -6.87 -18.14 1.07
C ALA A 98 -8.00 -17.30 0.45
N ARG A 99 -7.96 -15.98 0.58
CA ARG A 99 -8.92 -15.07 -0.09
C ARG A 99 -8.84 -15.16 -1.60
N LYS A 100 -7.63 -15.25 -2.17
CA LYS A 100 -7.47 -15.48 -3.60
C LYS A 100 -8.09 -16.82 -4.01
N LEU A 101 -7.86 -17.87 -3.24
CA LEU A 101 -8.39 -19.20 -3.51
C LEU A 101 -9.93 -19.23 -3.47
N LEU A 102 -10.56 -18.49 -2.55
CA LEU A 102 -12.01 -18.36 -2.47
C LEU A 102 -12.65 -17.77 -3.74
N THR A 103 -11.89 -17.08 -4.59
CA THR A 103 -12.39 -16.58 -5.88
C THR A 103 -12.78 -17.72 -6.84
N LEU A 104 -12.24 -18.93 -6.65
CA LEU A 104 -12.63 -20.15 -7.38
C LEU A 104 -14.02 -20.66 -6.97
N VAL A 105 -14.54 -20.24 -5.81
CA VAL A 105 -15.84 -20.65 -5.26
C VAL A 105 -16.71 -19.41 -5.00
N PRO A 106 -17.19 -18.74 -6.06
CA PRO A 106 -17.80 -17.40 -5.96
C PRO A 106 -19.07 -17.36 -5.11
N GLY A 107 -19.82 -18.47 -5.03
CA GLY A 107 -20.99 -18.56 -4.15
C GLY A 107 -20.62 -18.44 -2.67
N LEU A 108 -19.60 -19.20 -2.24
CA LEU A 108 -19.09 -19.16 -0.88
C LEU A 108 -18.44 -17.80 -0.58
N SER A 109 -17.58 -17.32 -1.48
CA SER A 109 -16.93 -16.02 -1.34
C SER A 109 -17.96 -14.90 -1.12
N ARG A 110 -18.99 -14.81 -1.96
CA ARG A 110 -20.05 -13.81 -1.80
C ARG A 110 -20.80 -13.99 -0.49
N ALA A 111 -21.16 -15.22 -0.12
CA ALA A 111 -21.87 -15.49 1.11
C ALA A 111 -21.09 -15.04 2.36
N LEU A 112 -19.78 -15.31 2.41
CA LEU A 112 -18.90 -14.84 3.49
C LEU A 112 -18.77 -13.31 3.50
N HIS A 113 -18.82 -12.67 2.33
CA HIS A 113 -18.82 -11.22 2.21
C HIS A 113 -20.15 -10.58 2.57
N LEU A 114 -21.31 -11.27 2.52
CA LEU A 114 -22.61 -10.71 2.95
C LEU A 114 -22.55 -10.21 4.39
N SER A 115 -21.88 -10.94 5.28
CA SER A 115 -21.69 -10.54 6.68
C SER A 115 -20.71 -9.37 6.85
N SER A 116 -19.82 -9.15 5.87
CA SER A 116 -18.89 -8.01 5.82
C SER A 116 -19.51 -6.76 5.18
N SER A 117 -20.53 -6.94 4.32
CA SER A 117 -21.26 -5.90 3.60
C SER A 117 -22.41 -5.26 4.38
N SER A 118 -22.64 -5.65 5.64
CA SER A 118 -23.64 -5.03 6.53
C SER A 118 -23.35 -3.55 6.86
N THR A 119 -22.28 -2.97 6.31
CA THR A 119 -22.01 -1.52 6.30
C THR A 119 -22.27 -0.83 4.95
N THR A 120 -22.69 -1.53 3.89
CA THR A 120 -22.84 -0.93 2.56
C THR A 120 -23.93 -1.59 1.69
N THR A 121 -25.21 -1.33 1.98
CA THR A 121 -26.27 -1.18 0.93
C THR A 121 -27.60 -0.75 1.53
N THR A 122 -28.00 0.51 1.36
CA THR A 122 -29.26 0.96 0.70
C THR A 122 -29.43 2.47 0.88
N THR A 123 -29.89 3.13 -0.19
CA THR A 123 -30.19 4.56 -0.37
C THR A 123 -29.03 5.55 -0.48
N SER A 124 -28.97 6.19 -1.65
CA SER A 124 -28.33 7.44 -2.03
C SER A 124 -28.07 8.45 -0.90
N THR A 125 -26.98 8.25 -0.17
CA THR A 125 -26.16 9.28 0.50
C THR A 125 -24.91 8.55 0.98
N THR A 126 -23.80 8.78 0.29
CA THR A 126 -22.51 8.12 0.53
C THR A 126 -21.99 8.46 1.92
N VAL A 127 -22.11 7.51 2.85
CA VAL A 127 -21.37 7.51 4.10
C VAL A 127 -20.58 6.21 4.15
N HIS A 128 -19.40 6.21 3.51
CA HIS A 128 -18.40 5.18 3.75
C HIS A 128 -17.79 5.46 5.14
N HIS A 129 -18.34 4.84 6.19
CA HIS A 129 -17.70 4.87 7.50
C HIS A 129 -16.35 4.14 7.43
N HIS A 130 -15.27 4.89 7.23
CA HIS A 130 -13.94 4.42 7.53
C HIS A 130 -13.83 4.17 9.04
N HIS A 131 -13.39 2.97 9.39
CA HIS A 131 -13.25 2.56 10.79
C HIS A 131 -12.19 3.44 11.49
N PRO A 132 -12.44 3.94 12.71
CA PRO A 132 -11.43 4.68 13.50
C PRO A 132 -10.11 3.91 13.72
N ALA A 133 -10.07 2.61 13.40
CA ALA A 133 -8.89 1.77 13.47
C ALA A 133 -7.89 2.08 12.34
N ALA A 134 -8.34 2.48 11.14
CA ALA A 134 -7.44 2.79 10.03
C ALA A 134 -6.65 4.07 10.30
N ALA A 135 -7.30 5.14 10.77
CA ALA A 135 -6.64 6.38 11.16
C ALA A 135 -5.66 6.15 12.33
N ALA A 136 -6.05 5.37 13.35
CA ALA A 136 -5.16 4.99 14.43
C ALA A 136 -3.96 4.16 13.95
N ALA A 137 -4.15 3.28 12.97
CA ALA A 137 -3.07 2.48 12.38
C ALA A 137 -2.05 3.34 11.64
N TRP A 138 -2.48 4.30 10.82
CA TRP A 138 -1.58 5.23 10.15
C TRP A 138 -0.81 6.14 11.11
N ARG A 139 -1.42 6.49 12.25
CA ARG A 139 -0.70 7.17 13.33
C ARG A 139 0.41 6.30 13.93
N HIS A 140 0.15 5.01 14.12
CA HIS A 140 1.19 4.07 14.53
C HIS A 140 2.28 3.88 13.46
N VAL A 141 1.94 3.88 12.16
CA VAL A 141 2.93 3.90 11.06
C VAL A 141 3.84 5.12 11.22
N PHE A 142 3.25 6.30 11.39
CA PHE A 142 4.02 7.53 11.60
C PHE A 142 4.93 7.40 12.82
N ASP A 143 4.43 6.95 13.97
CA ASP A 143 5.21 6.89 15.22
C ASP A 143 6.36 5.87 15.18
N MET A 144 6.17 4.73 14.50
CA MET A 144 7.14 3.63 14.49
C MET A 144 8.14 3.68 13.32
N LEU A 145 7.71 4.16 12.15
CA LEU A 145 8.49 4.11 10.92
C LEU A 145 8.91 5.51 10.46
N PRO A 146 10.13 5.66 9.89
CA PRO A 146 10.65 6.98 9.51
C PRO A 146 10.11 7.48 8.17
N PHE A 147 9.52 6.63 7.34
CA PHE A 147 9.24 6.91 5.93
C PHE A 147 8.33 8.14 5.74
N LEU A 148 7.26 8.27 6.52
CA LEU A 148 6.38 9.45 6.44
C LEU A 148 7.10 10.71 6.93
N LYS A 149 7.90 10.63 8.00
CA LYS A 149 8.66 11.80 8.49
C LYS A 149 9.64 12.30 7.45
N LEU A 150 10.34 11.37 6.78
CA LEU A 150 11.26 11.67 5.69
C LEU A 150 10.54 12.25 4.48
N ALA A 151 9.40 11.66 4.09
CA ALA A 151 8.58 12.16 2.98
C ALA A 151 8.09 13.58 3.24
N TYR A 152 7.60 13.87 4.44
CA TYR A 152 7.12 15.20 4.83
C TYR A 152 8.24 16.23 4.84
N LEU A 153 9.39 15.90 5.45
CA LEU A 153 10.55 16.76 5.48
C LEU A 153 11.00 17.12 4.06
N ALA A 154 11.18 16.11 3.22
CA ALA A 154 11.69 16.32 1.87
C ALA A 154 10.70 17.05 0.97
N THR A 155 9.40 16.75 1.11
CA THR A 155 8.34 17.48 0.42
C THR A 155 8.30 18.95 0.83
N ASN A 156 8.27 19.22 2.14
CA ASN A 156 8.21 20.59 2.63
C ASN A 156 9.44 21.40 2.20
N ARG A 157 10.63 20.81 2.24
CA ARG A 157 11.85 21.48 1.80
C ARG A 157 11.79 21.81 0.31
N ALA A 158 11.38 20.86 -0.53
CA ALA A 158 11.20 21.09 -1.97
C ALA A 158 10.11 22.15 -2.26
N VAL A 159 9.03 22.17 -1.47
CA VAL A 159 7.98 23.21 -1.57
C VAL A 159 8.54 24.58 -1.17
N VAL A 160 9.31 24.68 -0.09
CA VAL A 160 9.91 25.95 0.34
C VAL A 160 10.84 26.52 -0.71
N GLU A 161 11.70 25.68 -1.28
CA GLU A 161 12.61 26.05 -2.37
C GLU A 161 11.82 26.49 -3.62
N ALA A 162 10.82 25.72 -4.04
CA ALA A 162 10.00 26.07 -5.21
C ALA A 162 9.18 27.35 -4.98
N MET A 163 8.76 27.64 -3.75
CA MET A 163 7.89 28.78 -3.43
C MET A 163 8.67 30.03 -3.03
N GLU A 164 9.99 30.07 -3.20
CA GLU A 164 10.79 31.27 -2.96
C GLU A 164 10.24 32.47 -3.75
N GLY A 165 10.15 33.63 -3.07
CA GLY A 165 9.59 34.88 -3.62
C GLY A 165 8.07 34.94 -3.76
N GLU A 166 7.36 33.81 -3.66
CA GLU A 166 5.89 33.79 -3.84
C GLU A 166 5.14 34.37 -2.65
N ARG A 167 4.15 35.24 -2.91
CA ARG A 167 3.30 35.88 -1.89
C ARG A 167 1.99 35.13 -1.62
N PHE A 168 1.53 34.34 -2.59
CA PHE A 168 0.31 33.55 -2.52
C PHE A 168 0.66 32.11 -2.88
N VAL A 169 0.59 31.21 -1.89
CA VAL A 169 0.97 29.81 -2.04
C VAL A 169 -0.25 28.94 -1.80
N HIS A 170 -0.51 28.02 -2.72
CA HIS A 170 -1.54 26.99 -2.60
C HIS A 170 -0.88 25.62 -2.57
N VAL A 171 -1.09 24.88 -1.49
CA VAL A 171 -0.67 23.49 -1.38
C VAL A 171 -1.89 22.60 -1.51
N VAL A 172 -1.83 21.61 -2.39
CA VAL A 172 -2.82 20.53 -2.49
C VAL A 172 -2.20 19.26 -1.94
N ASP A 173 -2.83 18.70 -0.92
CA ASP A 173 -2.48 17.42 -0.31
C ASP A 173 -3.39 16.31 -0.83
N LEU A 174 -2.80 15.39 -1.60
CA LEU A 174 -3.46 14.21 -2.15
C LEU A 174 -2.99 12.93 -1.47
N SER A 175 -2.51 13.01 -0.23
CA SER A 175 -1.89 11.87 0.49
C SER A 175 -2.90 10.93 1.14
N GLY A 176 -4.19 11.29 1.18
CA GLY A 176 -5.26 10.43 1.69
C GLY A 176 -4.97 9.93 3.10
N PRO A 177 -4.97 8.61 3.36
CA PRO A 177 -4.67 8.04 4.69
C PRO A 177 -3.28 8.38 5.25
N ALA A 178 -2.32 8.73 4.38
CA ALA A 178 -0.99 9.18 4.77
C ALA A 178 -0.94 10.69 5.06
N SER A 179 -2.08 11.40 5.06
CA SER A 179 -2.14 12.81 5.47
C SER A 179 -2.02 12.94 6.99
N ASP A 180 -1.24 13.89 7.47
CA ASP A 180 -1.19 14.27 8.89
C ASP A 180 -0.94 15.79 9.01
N PRO A 181 -1.67 16.53 9.87
CA PRO A 181 -1.46 17.97 10.06
C PRO A 181 -0.01 18.34 10.42
N VAL A 182 0.77 17.43 11.03
CA VAL A 182 2.18 17.66 11.39
C VAL A 182 3.04 18.04 10.19
N GLN A 183 2.74 17.54 8.99
CA GLN A 183 3.45 17.92 7.77
C GLN A 183 3.30 19.42 7.54
N TRP A 184 2.08 19.94 7.57
CA TRP A 184 1.80 21.33 7.22
C TRP A 184 2.16 22.30 8.34
N ILE A 185 2.08 21.86 9.60
CA ILE A 185 2.64 22.61 10.75
C ILE A 185 4.15 22.81 10.57
N ALA A 186 4.88 21.76 10.17
CA ALA A 186 6.32 21.89 9.88
C ALA A 186 6.59 22.87 8.73
N LEU A 187 5.71 22.93 7.72
CA LEU A 187 5.80 23.91 6.64
C LEU A 187 5.59 25.35 7.14
N PHE A 188 4.68 25.57 8.09
CA PHE A 188 4.46 26.89 8.71
C PHE A 188 5.74 27.41 9.37
N HIS A 189 6.45 26.56 10.12
CA HIS A 189 7.75 26.90 10.69
C HIS A 189 8.76 27.33 9.61
N SER A 190 8.84 26.59 8.50
CA SER A 190 9.75 26.92 7.40
C SER A 190 9.40 28.25 6.72
N PHE A 191 8.12 28.56 6.56
CA PHE A 191 7.68 29.82 5.95
C PHE A 191 7.83 31.03 6.84
N ARG A 192 7.65 30.90 8.16
CA ARG A 192 7.91 31.99 9.11
C ARG A 192 9.36 32.47 9.06
N GLY A 193 10.31 31.58 8.77
CA GLY A 193 11.73 31.90 8.64
C GLY A 193 12.13 32.57 7.31
N ARG A 194 11.20 32.79 6.37
CA ARG A 194 11.52 33.32 5.04
C ARG A 194 11.86 34.80 5.06
N ARG A 195 12.87 35.16 4.28
CA ARG A 195 13.17 36.56 3.93
C ARG A 195 12.02 37.10 3.08
N GLY A 196 11.35 38.15 3.55
CA GLY A 196 10.15 38.72 2.91
C GLY A 196 8.83 38.43 3.62
N GLY A 197 8.85 37.67 4.73
CA GLY A 197 7.66 37.34 5.52
C GLY A 197 6.92 36.09 5.04
N ALA A 198 5.95 35.64 5.84
CA ALA A 198 5.13 34.49 5.51
C ALA A 198 4.19 34.79 4.33
N PRO A 199 3.99 33.85 3.38
CA PRO A 199 3.03 34.03 2.30
C PRO A 199 1.59 33.89 2.81
N HIS A 200 0.63 34.35 2.01
CA HIS A 200 -0.76 33.90 2.14
C HIS A 200 -0.81 32.43 1.74
N LEU A 201 -1.12 31.57 2.69
CA LEU A 201 -1.06 30.13 2.53
C LEU A 201 -2.46 29.52 2.46
N ARG A 202 -2.69 28.76 1.41
CA ARG A 202 -3.89 27.95 1.24
C ARG A 202 -3.52 26.49 1.22
N VAL A 203 -4.22 25.66 1.99
CA VAL A 203 -4.07 24.20 1.95
C VAL A 203 -5.41 23.57 1.54
N THR A 204 -5.38 22.75 0.51
CA THR A 204 -6.51 21.89 0.13
C THR A 204 -6.16 20.45 0.41
N ALA A 205 -6.89 19.77 1.28
CA ALA A 205 -6.66 18.37 1.60
C ALA A 205 -7.78 17.49 1.04
N VAL A 206 -7.38 16.40 0.37
CA VAL A 206 -8.27 15.37 -0.17
C VAL A 206 -8.21 14.12 0.71
N HIS A 207 -9.32 13.77 1.34
CA HIS A 207 -9.43 12.58 2.20
C HIS A 207 -10.87 12.05 2.20
N ASP A 208 -11.05 10.76 2.38
CA ASP A 208 -12.38 10.10 2.48
C ASP A 208 -13.07 10.22 3.85
N SER A 209 -12.53 11.06 4.77
CA SER A 209 -13.09 11.25 6.11
C SER A 209 -13.31 12.73 6.39
N ALA A 210 -14.57 13.15 6.37
CA ALA A 210 -14.98 14.49 6.77
C ALA A 210 -14.54 14.84 8.20
N GLU A 211 -14.51 13.87 9.10
CA GLU A 211 -14.08 14.08 10.49
C GLU A 211 -12.59 14.39 10.59
N PHE A 212 -11.76 13.63 9.86
CA PHE A 212 -10.33 13.90 9.77
C PHE A 212 -10.09 15.30 9.19
N LEU A 213 -10.75 15.65 8.08
CA LEU A 213 -10.62 16.96 7.44
C LEU A 213 -11.03 18.12 8.36
N ARG A 214 -12.10 17.95 9.14
CA ARG A 214 -12.56 18.96 10.12
C ARG A 214 -11.54 19.14 11.24
N THR A 215 -11.00 18.03 11.76
CA THR A 215 -9.98 18.04 12.81
C THR A 215 -8.70 18.71 12.31
N MET A 216 -8.25 18.33 11.11
CA MET A 216 -7.07 18.90 10.45
C MET A 216 -7.24 20.42 10.26
N ASN A 217 -8.40 20.87 9.77
CA ASN A 217 -8.68 22.31 9.64
C ASN A 217 -8.53 23.04 10.99
N GLY A 218 -9.18 22.54 12.04
CA GLY A 218 -9.14 23.18 13.36
C GLY A 218 -7.72 23.28 13.94
N VAL A 219 -6.92 22.21 13.78
CA VAL A 219 -5.51 22.21 14.19
C VAL A 219 -4.70 23.21 13.36
N LEU A 220 -4.76 23.12 12.03
CA LEU A 220 -3.96 23.99 11.16
C LEU A 220 -4.33 25.47 11.29
N ALA A 221 -5.61 25.81 11.44
CA ALA A 221 -6.04 27.19 11.64
C ALA A 221 -5.47 27.79 12.93
N ARG A 222 -5.51 27.03 14.03
CA ARG A 222 -4.95 27.46 15.32
C ARG A 222 -3.44 27.61 15.26
N GLU A 223 -2.74 26.65 14.66
CA GLU A 223 -1.28 26.74 14.51
C GLU A 223 -0.91 27.92 13.61
N ALA A 224 -1.59 28.12 12.48
CA ALA A 224 -1.33 29.25 11.59
C ALA A 224 -1.49 30.62 12.28
N GLU A 225 -2.50 30.78 13.14
CA GLU A 225 -2.66 31.97 13.99
C GLU A 225 -1.47 32.15 14.94
N ALA A 226 -1.01 31.08 15.59
CA ALA A 226 0.16 31.11 16.47
C ALA A 226 1.48 31.45 15.73
N PHE A 227 1.56 31.14 14.43
CA PHE A 227 2.69 31.50 13.57
C PHE A 227 2.54 32.84 12.83
N ASP A 228 1.41 33.55 13.01
CA ASP A 228 1.07 34.78 12.28
C ASP A 228 1.11 34.60 10.74
N ILE A 229 0.51 33.49 10.26
CA ILE A 229 0.44 33.16 8.84
C ILE A 229 -0.99 33.40 8.33
N PRO A 230 -1.19 34.25 7.31
CA PRO A 230 -2.48 34.39 6.66
C PRO A 230 -2.89 33.07 6.01
N PHE A 231 -3.89 32.38 6.57
CA PHE A 231 -4.16 30.99 6.26
C PHE A 231 -5.61 30.71 5.84
N ARG A 232 -5.77 29.76 4.91
CA ARG A 232 -7.07 29.20 4.52
C ARG A 232 -6.95 27.70 4.31
N PHE A 233 -7.94 26.96 4.81
CA PHE A 233 -8.09 25.54 4.55
C PHE A 233 -9.32 25.25 3.67
N ASP A 234 -9.17 24.36 2.70
CA ASP A 234 -10.22 23.91 1.81
C ASP A 234 -10.33 22.36 1.88
N ALA A 235 -11.40 21.84 2.48
CA ALA A 235 -11.65 20.40 2.58
C ALA A 235 -12.29 19.83 1.31
N VAL A 236 -11.81 18.66 0.85
CA VAL A 236 -12.39 17.86 -0.25
C VAL A 236 -12.58 16.42 0.22
N GLU A 237 -13.82 16.01 0.43
CA GLU A 237 -14.16 14.65 0.84
C GLU A 237 -14.21 13.71 -0.37
N ALA A 238 -13.10 13.04 -0.67
CA ALA A 238 -12.97 12.11 -1.80
C ALA A 238 -11.71 11.25 -1.68
N ARG A 239 -11.63 10.17 -2.46
CA ARG A 239 -10.37 9.47 -2.75
C ARG A 239 -9.77 9.96 -4.07
N VAL A 240 -8.44 9.88 -4.19
CA VAL A 240 -7.72 10.24 -5.43
C VAL A 240 -8.25 9.45 -6.63
N ASP A 241 -8.54 8.15 -6.44
CA ASP A 241 -9.09 7.28 -7.47
C ASP A 241 -10.58 7.52 -7.78
N GLU A 242 -11.23 8.47 -7.12
CA GLU A 242 -12.61 8.92 -7.40
C GLU A 242 -12.67 10.30 -8.06
N LEU A 243 -11.63 11.14 -7.91
CA LEU A 243 -11.59 12.48 -8.50
C LEU A 243 -11.79 12.47 -10.01
N ASP A 244 -12.69 13.31 -10.51
CA ASP A 244 -12.87 13.51 -11.95
C ASP A 244 -11.74 14.40 -12.51
N PRO A 245 -10.91 13.91 -13.45
CA PRO A 245 -9.86 14.71 -14.07
C PRO A 245 -10.38 15.97 -14.76
N ASP A 246 -11.59 15.95 -15.33
CA ASP A 246 -12.13 17.09 -16.07
C ASP A 246 -12.60 18.21 -15.14
N ALA A 247 -13.03 17.86 -13.92
CA ALA A 247 -13.42 18.80 -12.87
C ALA A 247 -12.28 19.16 -11.90
N LEU A 248 -11.06 18.65 -12.10
CA LEU A 248 -9.98 18.66 -11.10
C LEU A 248 -9.64 20.06 -10.58
N ARG A 249 -9.57 21.07 -11.47
CA ARG A 249 -9.32 22.48 -11.09
C ARG A 249 -10.35 23.00 -10.10
N ASN A 250 -11.62 22.70 -10.34
CA ASN A 250 -12.74 23.19 -9.54
C ASN A 250 -12.82 22.44 -8.21
N VAL A 251 -12.66 21.11 -8.24
CA VAL A 251 -12.68 20.26 -7.05
C VAL A 251 -11.55 20.64 -6.09
N LEU A 252 -10.33 20.84 -6.61
CA LEU A 252 -9.17 21.27 -5.82
C LEU A 252 -9.17 22.78 -5.52
N ARG A 253 -10.19 23.51 -5.98
CA ARG A 253 -10.35 24.97 -5.81
C ARG A 253 -9.13 25.78 -6.26
N VAL A 254 -8.40 25.33 -7.28
CA VAL A 254 -7.19 26.01 -7.76
C VAL A 254 -7.55 27.35 -8.41
N LYS A 255 -6.92 28.43 -7.94
CA LYS A 255 -7.16 29.80 -8.41
C LYS A 255 -6.00 30.31 -9.25
N SER A 256 -6.29 31.21 -10.18
CA SER A 256 -5.26 31.92 -10.93
C SER A 256 -4.54 32.93 -10.04
N GLY A 257 -3.22 33.08 -10.22
CA GLY A 257 -2.40 34.02 -9.46
C GLY A 257 -1.78 33.46 -8.17
N GLU A 258 -2.08 32.21 -7.81
CA GLU A 258 -1.43 31.51 -6.69
C GLU A 258 -0.36 30.54 -7.21
N ALA A 259 0.77 30.45 -6.52
CA ALA A 259 1.79 29.45 -6.80
C ALA A 259 1.38 28.10 -6.20
N LEU A 260 1.21 27.09 -7.06
CA LEU A 260 0.64 25.80 -6.68
C LEU A 260 1.71 24.73 -6.42
N ALA A 261 1.67 24.10 -5.24
CA ALA A 261 2.38 22.87 -4.91
C ALA A 261 1.39 21.71 -4.78
N ILE A 262 1.77 20.52 -5.23
CA ILE A 262 1.00 19.30 -5.04
C ILE A 262 1.86 18.28 -4.29
N SER A 263 1.33 17.71 -3.20
CA SER A 263 1.96 16.64 -2.43
C SER A 263 1.16 15.37 -2.60
N VAL A 264 1.83 14.26 -2.92
CA VAL A 264 1.22 12.94 -3.03
C VAL A 264 2.11 11.91 -2.35
N VAL A 265 1.59 11.24 -1.31
CA VAL A 265 2.29 10.17 -0.59
C VAL A 265 1.49 8.87 -0.71
N ALA A 266 2.03 7.90 -1.45
CA ALA A 266 1.50 6.55 -1.64
C ALA A 266 0.03 6.53 -2.09
N GLN A 267 -0.32 7.29 -3.15
CA GLN A 267 -1.69 7.37 -3.66
C GLN A 267 -1.80 7.30 -5.20
N LEU A 268 -0.74 7.61 -5.97
CA LEU A 268 -0.82 7.59 -7.43
C LEU A 268 -0.99 6.18 -7.98
N HIS A 269 -0.40 5.16 -7.33
CA HIS A 269 -0.52 3.77 -7.77
C HIS A 269 -1.97 3.30 -7.87
N ARG A 270 -2.89 3.87 -7.09
CA ARG A 270 -4.32 3.54 -7.10
C ARG A 270 -4.99 3.87 -8.43
N LEU A 271 -4.46 4.85 -9.16
CA LEU A 271 -4.94 5.26 -10.49
C LEU A 271 -4.53 4.29 -11.61
N LEU A 272 -3.70 3.28 -11.30
CA LEU A 272 -3.32 2.21 -12.21
C LEU A 272 -4.34 1.07 -12.25
N ALA A 273 -5.35 1.09 -11.37
CA ALA A 273 -6.41 0.08 -11.38
C ALA A 273 -7.19 0.10 -12.71
N VAL A 274 -7.22 -1.04 -13.38
CA VAL A 274 -7.85 -1.24 -14.69
C VAL A 274 -8.62 -2.57 -14.71
N ASP A 275 -9.61 -2.69 -15.58
CA ASP A 275 -10.35 -3.93 -15.77
C ASP A 275 -9.52 -4.94 -16.59
N ASP A 276 -8.76 -5.80 -15.88
CA ASP A 276 -7.95 -6.86 -16.49
C ASP A 276 -8.79 -8.11 -16.86
N GLY A 277 -10.09 -8.15 -16.53
CA GLY A 277 -10.88 -9.37 -16.40
C GLY A 277 -11.29 -10.09 -17.69
N ARG A 278 -10.98 -9.55 -18.89
CA ARG A 278 -11.54 -10.08 -20.15
C ARG A 278 -10.54 -10.66 -21.14
N ARG A 279 -9.24 -10.59 -20.87
CA ARG A 279 -8.22 -11.18 -21.75
C ARG A 279 -8.06 -12.70 -21.65
N ASN A 280 -8.59 -13.34 -20.59
CA ASN A 280 -8.35 -14.78 -20.32
C ASN A 280 -9.58 -15.71 -20.37
N ASN A 281 -10.81 -15.21 -20.51
CA ASN A 281 -12.02 -16.07 -20.50
C ASN A 281 -12.57 -16.39 -21.90
N GLY A 282 -11.68 -16.64 -22.86
CA GLY A 282 -12.01 -17.05 -24.21
C GLY A 282 -12.26 -18.56 -24.37
N SER A 283 -12.92 -19.23 -23.42
CA SER A 283 -13.47 -20.59 -23.61
C SER A 283 -14.09 -21.10 -22.31
N GLY A 284 -15.42 -21.19 -22.22
CA GLY A 284 -16.06 -21.86 -21.09
C GLY A 284 -17.56 -21.62 -20.95
N GLY A 285 -18.36 -22.50 -21.56
CA GLY A 285 -19.68 -22.98 -21.13
C GLY A 285 -20.69 -21.97 -20.57
N GLY A 286 -21.70 -21.63 -21.38
CA GLY A 286 -22.92 -20.97 -20.92
C GLY A 286 -23.68 -21.86 -19.93
N SER A 287 -23.77 -21.42 -18.68
CA SER A 287 -24.70 -21.98 -17.69
C SER A 287 -25.99 -21.16 -17.73
N SER A 288 -27.07 -21.80 -18.16
CA SER A 288 -28.42 -21.24 -18.24
C SER A 288 -29.04 -21.12 -16.85
N CYS A 289 -28.80 -20.02 -16.15
CA CYS A 289 -29.63 -19.63 -15.02
C CYS A 289 -30.64 -18.56 -15.46
N LEU A 290 -31.91 -18.77 -15.12
CA LEU A 290 -32.98 -17.80 -15.40
C LEU A 290 -32.71 -16.51 -14.61
N THR A 291 -32.92 -15.36 -15.24
CA THR A 291 -32.74 -14.05 -14.62
C THR A 291 -33.87 -13.77 -13.62
N PRO A 292 -33.66 -12.92 -12.59
CA PRO A 292 -34.71 -12.53 -11.64
C PRO A 292 -35.98 -12.00 -12.30
N VAL A 293 -35.85 -11.38 -13.48
CA VAL A 293 -36.97 -10.88 -14.31
C VAL A 293 -37.80 -12.02 -14.89
N GLN A 294 -37.17 -13.12 -15.31
CA GLN A 294 -37.85 -14.31 -15.84
C GLN A 294 -38.61 -15.08 -14.74
N ILE A 295 -38.18 -14.96 -13.48
CA ILE A 295 -38.89 -15.52 -12.31
C ILE A 295 -40.13 -14.66 -11.98
N MET A 296 -40.00 -13.34 -12.03
CA MET A 296 -41.12 -12.41 -11.80
C MET A 296 -42.20 -12.51 -12.89
N ALA A 297 -41.82 -12.74 -14.15
CA ALA A 297 -42.75 -12.85 -15.27
C ALA A 297 -43.68 -14.08 -15.20
N ARG A 298 -43.35 -15.09 -14.38
CA ARG A 298 -44.15 -16.32 -14.20
C ARG A 298 -45.14 -16.26 -13.03
N SER A 299 -45.20 -15.14 -12.32
CA SER A 299 -45.94 -14.98 -11.05
C SER A 299 -46.96 -13.85 -11.15
N SER A 300 -48.06 -14.05 -11.87
CA SER A 300 -49.20 -13.14 -11.84
C SER A 300 -50.06 -13.33 -10.57
N SER A 301 -49.46 -13.10 -9.40
CA SER A 301 -50.19 -12.91 -8.13
C SER A 301 -49.33 -12.13 -7.13
N SER A 302 -49.88 -10.99 -6.68
CA SER A 302 -49.46 -10.05 -5.63
C SER A 302 -48.05 -10.19 -5.02
N SER A 303 -47.30 -9.10 -5.03
CA SER A 303 -46.02 -8.96 -4.34
C SER A 303 -46.15 -9.36 -2.85
N PRO A 304 -45.35 -10.33 -2.37
CA PRO A 304 -45.41 -10.78 -0.98
C PRO A 304 -44.92 -9.68 -0.03
N ARG A 305 -45.57 -9.56 1.13
CA ARG A 305 -45.36 -8.49 2.10
C ARG A 305 -44.32 -8.84 3.17
N SER A 306 -43.91 -10.11 3.26
CA SER A 306 -42.84 -10.55 4.18
C SER A 306 -42.02 -11.72 3.64
N PHE A 307 -40.83 -11.93 4.21
CA PHE A 307 -39.98 -13.09 3.92
C PHE A 307 -40.68 -14.41 4.30
N GLY A 308 -41.49 -14.40 5.36
CA GLY A 308 -42.28 -15.56 5.78
C GLY A 308 -43.29 -15.99 4.72
N GLU A 309 -44.02 -15.03 4.14
CA GLU A 309 -44.98 -15.29 3.05
C GLU A 309 -44.30 -15.82 1.78
N LEU A 310 -43.10 -15.33 1.47
CA LEU A 310 -42.27 -15.84 0.36
C LEU A 310 -41.84 -17.29 0.58
N LEU A 311 -41.39 -17.61 1.80
CA LEU A 311 -40.92 -18.94 2.16
C LEU A 311 -42.06 -19.95 2.16
N GLU A 312 -43.21 -19.59 2.73
CA GLU A 312 -44.43 -20.42 2.70
C GLU A 312 -44.92 -20.65 1.27
N ARG A 313 -44.92 -19.62 0.43
CA ARG A 313 -45.33 -19.74 -0.97
C ARG A 313 -44.38 -20.66 -1.76
N GLU A 314 -43.08 -20.54 -1.59
CA GLU A 314 -42.09 -21.42 -2.23
C GLU A 314 -42.21 -22.86 -1.73
N LEU A 315 -42.37 -23.07 -0.42
CA LEU A 315 -42.59 -24.40 0.17
C LEU A 315 -43.90 -25.03 -0.34
N ASN A 316 -44.98 -24.26 -0.41
CA ASN A 316 -46.27 -24.70 -0.94
C ASN A 316 -46.21 -25.01 -2.45
N THR A 317 -45.40 -24.27 -3.21
CA THR A 317 -45.19 -24.52 -4.64
C THR A 317 -44.36 -25.79 -4.86
N ARG A 318 -43.35 -26.05 -4.02
CA ARG A 318 -42.53 -27.27 -4.08
C ARG A 318 -43.28 -28.54 -3.63
N LEU A 319 -44.27 -28.40 -2.75
CA LEU A 319 -45.13 -29.51 -2.33
C LEU A 319 -46.20 -29.87 -3.37
N GLN A 320 -46.41 -29.06 -4.42
CA GLN A 320 -47.45 -29.28 -5.43
C GLN A 320 -46.94 -29.77 -6.80
N LEU A 321 -45.63 -29.94 -7.00
CA LEU A 321 -45.07 -30.39 -8.29
C LEU A 321 -44.68 -31.88 -8.25
N SER A 322 -45.64 -32.73 -8.66
CA SER A 322 -45.36 -34.05 -9.23
C SER A 322 -44.78 -33.87 -10.64
N PRO A 323 -43.90 -34.76 -11.14
CA PRO A 323 -43.14 -34.49 -12.35
C PRO A 323 -43.93 -34.92 -13.59
N ASP A 324 -44.40 -33.96 -14.38
CA ASP A 324 -44.66 -34.18 -15.81
C ASP A 324 -44.11 -33.01 -16.63
N ALA A 325 -43.39 -33.39 -17.68
CA ALA A 325 -42.54 -32.55 -18.49
C ALA A 325 -43.31 -31.59 -19.41
N SER A 326 -42.74 -30.43 -19.69
CA SER A 326 -42.60 -29.93 -21.07
C SER A 326 -41.67 -28.71 -21.14
N SER A 327 -40.78 -28.79 -22.11
CA SER A 327 -39.82 -27.79 -22.54
C SER A 327 -40.50 -26.65 -23.30
N SER A 328 -40.01 -25.42 -23.10
CA SER A 328 -40.21 -24.34 -24.08
C SER A 328 -39.07 -23.31 -23.98
N SER A 329 -38.37 -23.15 -25.09
CA SER A 329 -37.35 -22.17 -25.42
C SER A 329 -37.88 -20.74 -25.48
N VAL A 330 -37.17 -19.74 -24.95
CA VAL A 330 -37.26 -18.34 -25.48
C VAL A 330 -35.99 -17.51 -25.22
N LEU A 331 -35.40 -17.09 -26.33
CA LEU A 331 -34.63 -15.88 -26.70
C LEU A 331 -33.79 -15.10 -25.67
N SER A 332 -32.52 -14.94 -26.06
CA SER A 332 -31.49 -14.07 -25.52
C SER A 332 -31.78 -12.57 -25.72
N SER A 333 -31.74 -11.79 -24.64
CA SER A 333 -31.61 -10.33 -24.68
C SER A 333 -30.27 -9.92 -24.09
N SER A 334 -29.42 -9.33 -24.93
CA SER A 334 -28.12 -8.76 -24.60
C SER A 334 -28.23 -7.58 -23.62
N SER A 335 -27.56 -7.65 -22.47
CA SER A 335 -27.38 -6.51 -21.56
C SER A 335 -26.40 -5.46 -22.13
N PRO A 336 -26.58 -4.17 -21.81
CA PRO A 336 -25.78 -3.10 -22.39
C PRO A 336 -24.32 -3.17 -21.91
N GLY A 337 -23.41 -2.93 -22.85
CA GLY A 337 -21.96 -3.09 -22.67
C GLY A 337 -21.39 -2.23 -21.55
N THR A 338 -20.67 -2.90 -20.64
CA THR A 338 -19.70 -2.27 -19.75
C THR A 338 -18.61 -1.62 -20.59
N THR A 339 -18.66 -0.30 -20.72
CA THR A 339 -17.57 0.49 -21.31
C THR A 339 -16.27 0.17 -20.59
N MET A 340 -15.28 -0.34 -21.34
CA MET A 340 -13.91 -0.54 -20.86
C MET A 340 -13.42 0.76 -20.20
N ARG A 341 -13.20 0.73 -18.88
CA ARG A 341 -12.74 1.92 -18.15
C ARG A 341 -11.26 2.12 -18.49
N ALA A 342 -10.97 3.15 -19.28
CA ALA A 342 -9.60 3.50 -19.67
C ALA A 342 -8.72 3.81 -18.46
N PRO A 343 -7.37 3.70 -18.57
CA PRO A 343 -6.46 3.98 -17.47
C PRO A 343 -6.63 5.43 -16.96
N LYS A 344 -7.07 5.58 -15.70
CA LYS A 344 -7.40 6.87 -15.10
C LYS A 344 -6.17 7.78 -14.91
N LEU A 345 -5.01 7.18 -14.70
CA LEU A 345 -3.76 7.90 -14.48
C LEU A 345 -3.41 8.88 -15.60
N GLY A 346 -3.58 8.49 -16.87
CA GLY A 346 -3.20 9.33 -18.02
C GLY A 346 -4.03 10.61 -18.14
N SER A 347 -5.34 10.54 -17.91
CA SER A 347 -6.20 11.72 -17.81
C SER A 347 -5.88 12.55 -16.56
N PHE A 348 -5.63 11.90 -15.43
CA PHE A 348 -5.29 12.58 -14.18
C PHE A 348 -4.01 13.41 -14.28
N LEU A 349 -2.91 12.83 -14.79
CA LEU A 349 -1.64 13.54 -14.96
C LEU A 349 -1.76 14.70 -15.97
N ARG A 350 -2.54 14.54 -17.04
CA ARG A 350 -2.82 15.63 -17.99
C ARG A 350 -3.60 16.77 -17.32
N ALA A 351 -4.59 16.44 -16.48
CA ALA A 351 -5.34 17.43 -15.72
C ALA A 351 -4.43 18.16 -14.72
N VAL A 352 -3.58 17.43 -13.97
CA VAL A 352 -2.57 18.00 -13.07
C VAL A 352 -1.62 18.94 -13.83
N ARG A 353 -1.12 18.53 -15.00
CA ARG A 353 -0.31 19.40 -15.86
C ARG A 353 -1.05 20.69 -16.23
N GLY A 354 -2.35 20.61 -16.52
CA GLY A 354 -3.22 21.77 -16.80
C GLY A 354 -3.49 22.70 -15.61
N LEU A 355 -3.25 22.24 -14.38
CA LEU A 355 -3.22 23.11 -13.19
C LEU A 355 -1.95 23.96 -13.13
N SER A 356 -0.93 23.57 -13.90
CA SER A 356 0.36 24.23 -14.00
C SER A 356 1.08 24.39 -12.63
N PRO A 357 1.21 23.32 -11.81
CA PRO A 357 1.88 23.41 -10.52
C PRO A 357 3.34 23.83 -10.68
N LYS A 358 3.84 24.65 -9.76
CA LYS A 358 5.26 25.03 -9.70
C LYS A 358 6.11 23.84 -9.26
N ILE A 359 5.55 22.97 -8.41
CA ILE A 359 6.14 21.70 -8.02
C ILE A 359 5.06 20.68 -7.65
N MET A 360 5.27 19.42 -8.02
CA MET A 360 4.53 18.26 -7.56
C MET A 360 5.53 17.26 -6.97
N VAL A 361 5.43 16.98 -5.68
CA VAL A 361 6.28 16.01 -5.00
C VAL A 361 5.51 14.71 -4.81
N VAL A 362 6.14 13.61 -5.22
CA VAL A 362 5.57 12.28 -5.22
C VAL A 362 6.46 11.36 -4.40
N THR A 363 5.90 10.79 -3.34
CA THR A 363 6.48 9.67 -2.60
C THR A 363 5.68 8.41 -2.89
N GLU A 364 6.30 7.34 -3.38
CA GLU A 364 5.62 6.07 -3.72
C GLU A 364 6.41 4.86 -3.18
N PRO A 365 5.73 3.73 -2.86
CA PRO A 365 6.39 2.47 -2.59
C PRO A 365 7.31 2.05 -3.75
N GLU A 366 8.56 1.71 -3.44
CA GLU A 366 9.56 1.28 -4.42
C GLU A 366 9.51 -0.25 -4.60
N ALA A 367 8.44 -0.72 -5.22
CA ALA A 367 8.20 -2.14 -5.51
C ALA A 367 7.48 -2.32 -6.84
N ASN A 368 7.70 -3.45 -7.52
CA ASN A 368 6.94 -3.81 -8.73
C ASN A 368 5.79 -4.79 -8.42
N HIS A 369 4.78 -4.33 -7.69
CA HIS A 369 3.56 -5.12 -7.41
C HIS A 369 2.53 -5.08 -8.56
N ASN A 370 2.86 -4.44 -9.69
CA ASN A 370 2.00 -4.35 -10.87
C ASN A 370 2.44 -5.27 -12.03
N ALA A 371 3.30 -6.26 -11.76
CA ALA A 371 3.68 -7.27 -12.74
C ALA A 371 2.47 -8.03 -13.30
N GLY A 372 2.54 -8.48 -14.56
CA GLY A 372 1.46 -9.22 -15.21
C GLY A 372 1.25 -10.62 -14.61
N SER A 373 2.35 -11.30 -14.28
CA SER A 373 2.33 -12.61 -13.64
C SER A 373 1.98 -12.51 -12.15
N PHE A 374 1.08 -13.37 -11.68
CA PHE A 374 0.80 -13.48 -10.25
C PHE A 374 2.03 -13.90 -9.44
N GLN A 375 2.83 -14.83 -9.98
CA GLN A 375 4.01 -15.33 -9.27
C GLN A 375 5.08 -14.24 -9.09
N GLU A 376 5.27 -13.38 -10.10
CA GLU A 376 6.17 -12.22 -10.00
C GLU A 376 5.68 -11.21 -8.96
N ARG A 377 4.36 -10.92 -8.95
CA ARG A 377 3.77 -10.05 -7.92
C ARG A 377 3.95 -10.63 -6.52
N PHE A 378 3.72 -11.94 -6.36
CA PHE A 378 3.84 -12.62 -5.08
C PHE A 378 5.28 -12.60 -4.56
N ASP A 379 6.26 -12.93 -5.42
CA ASP A 379 7.68 -12.92 -5.07
C ASP A 379 8.16 -11.52 -4.65
N GLU A 380 7.85 -10.50 -5.45
CA GLU A 380 8.20 -9.11 -5.12
C GLU A 380 7.52 -8.68 -3.80
N ALA A 381 6.26 -9.05 -3.58
CA ALA A 381 5.52 -8.71 -2.37
C ALA A 381 6.11 -9.36 -1.12
N VAL A 382 6.40 -10.66 -1.14
CA VAL A 382 7.04 -11.36 0.01
C VAL A 382 8.35 -10.66 0.37
N ASN A 383 9.17 -10.37 -0.63
CA ASN A 383 10.44 -9.68 -0.43
C ASN A 383 10.24 -8.27 0.14
N TYR A 384 9.34 -7.47 -0.44
CA TYR A 384 9.08 -6.08 -0.03
C TYR A 384 8.52 -6.01 1.39
N TYR A 385 7.49 -6.79 1.70
CA TYR A 385 6.83 -6.75 3.00
C TYR A 385 7.66 -7.42 4.10
N ALA A 386 8.52 -8.39 3.80
CA ALA A 386 9.47 -8.91 4.78
C ALA A 386 10.33 -7.78 5.37
N ALA A 387 10.85 -6.88 4.53
CA ALA A 387 11.64 -5.75 4.98
C ALA A 387 10.82 -4.75 5.83
N LEU A 388 9.55 -4.50 5.50
CA LEU A 388 8.68 -3.66 6.33
C LEU A 388 8.34 -4.30 7.68
N PHE A 389 8.17 -5.61 7.72
CA PHE A 389 7.98 -6.36 8.95
C PHE A 389 9.25 -6.35 9.82
N ASP A 390 10.44 -6.42 9.23
CA ASP A 390 11.72 -6.22 9.94
C ASP A 390 11.86 -4.81 10.51
N CYS A 391 11.49 -3.78 9.74
CA CYS A 391 11.45 -2.39 10.20
C CYS A 391 10.56 -2.25 11.46
N LEU A 392 9.40 -2.89 11.43
CA LEU A 392 8.44 -2.90 12.53
C LEU A 392 8.94 -3.67 13.76
N GLU A 393 9.58 -4.83 13.55
CA GLU A 393 10.22 -5.58 14.62
C GLU A 393 11.30 -4.72 15.31
N ARG A 394 12.18 -4.09 14.51
CA ARG A 394 13.22 -3.18 15.02
C ARG A 394 12.66 -2.02 15.81
N ALA A 395 11.52 -1.45 15.40
CA ALA A 395 10.88 -0.33 16.08
C ALA A 395 10.35 -0.70 17.48
N THR A 396 10.06 -1.98 17.71
CA THR A 396 9.63 -2.49 19.02
C THR A 396 10.76 -2.86 19.97
N ALA A 397 12.00 -2.96 19.49
CA ALA A 397 13.19 -3.41 20.25
C ALA A 397 13.74 -2.37 21.25
N THR A 398 12.88 -1.74 22.05
CA THR A 398 13.23 -0.72 23.06
C THR A 398 12.91 -1.17 24.49
N SER A 399 13.24 -0.35 25.50
CA SER A 399 13.04 -0.63 26.94
C SER A 399 11.72 -1.34 27.29
N PRO A 400 11.73 -2.31 28.24
CA PRO A 400 10.57 -3.17 28.56
C PRO A 400 9.27 -2.42 28.86
N ALA A 401 9.34 -1.24 29.48
CA ALA A 401 8.15 -0.45 29.84
C ALA A 401 7.40 0.13 28.63
N ALA A 402 8.11 0.45 27.54
CA ALA A 402 7.50 0.95 26.30
C ALA A 402 7.10 -0.18 25.33
N GLN A 403 7.51 -1.42 25.63
CA GLN A 403 7.45 -2.52 24.69
C GLN A 403 6.02 -3.03 24.45
N GLN A 404 5.14 -3.01 25.46
CA GLN A 404 3.76 -3.48 25.30
C GLN A 404 2.92 -2.55 24.41
N GLN A 405 3.00 -1.24 24.62
CA GLN A 405 2.25 -0.27 23.79
C GLN A 405 2.74 -0.30 22.33
N LYS A 406 4.07 -0.38 22.13
CA LYS A 406 4.64 -0.49 20.79
C LYS A 406 4.30 -1.82 20.11
N LYS A 407 4.26 -2.92 20.87
CA LYS A 407 3.82 -4.23 20.35
C LYS A 407 2.36 -4.18 19.88
N GLN A 408 1.48 -3.51 20.63
CA GLN A 408 0.10 -3.29 20.21
C GLN A 408 0.02 -2.44 18.93
N GLY A 409 0.79 -1.35 18.88
CA GLY A 409 0.90 -0.51 17.68
C GLY A 409 1.40 -1.30 16.47
N ARG A 410 2.43 -2.14 16.64
CA ARG A 410 2.96 -3.05 15.62
C ARG A 410 1.87 -3.97 15.08
N CYS A 411 1.16 -4.67 15.97
CA CYS A 411 0.08 -5.58 15.60
C CYS A 411 -1.02 -4.87 14.79
N VAL A 412 -1.37 -3.65 15.18
CA VAL A 412 -2.34 -2.82 14.43
C VAL A 412 -1.81 -2.49 13.03
N VAL A 413 -0.55 -2.07 12.89
CA VAL A 413 0.04 -1.76 11.57
C VAL A 413 0.16 -2.98 10.68
N GLU A 414 0.69 -4.09 11.20
CA GLU A 414 0.85 -5.36 10.45
C GLU A 414 -0.51 -5.86 9.92
N ARG A 415 -1.59 -5.72 10.71
CA ARG A 415 -2.91 -6.24 10.36
C ARG A 415 -3.75 -5.30 9.50
N VAL A 416 -3.76 -4.01 9.82
CA VAL A 416 -4.71 -3.03 9.25
C VAL A 416 -4.11 -2.28 8.07
N VAL A 417 -2.79 -2.05 8.07
CA VAL A 417 -2.11 -1.35 6.97
C VAL A 417 -1.46 -2.37 6.05
N LEU A 418 -0.40 -3.05 6.50
CA LEU A 418 0.35 -3.97 5.65
C LEU A 418 -0.51 -5.16 5.21
N GLY A 419 -1.37 -5.67 6.09
CA GLY A 419 -2.30 -6.75 5.76
C GLY A 419 -3.29 -6.38 4.66
N GLU A 420 -3.85 -5.17 4.67
CA GLU A 420 -4.74 -4.71 3.60
C GLU A 420 -3.98 -4.47 2.29
N GLU A 421 -2.75 -3.96 2.35
CA GLU A 421 -1.92 -3.80 1.15
C GLU A 421 -1.56 -5.16 0.53
N ILE A 422 -1.10 -6.12 1.34
CA ILE A 422 -0.78 -7.49 0.90
C ILE A 422 -2.02 -8.16 0.28
N ARG A 423 -3.19 -8.03 0.90
CA ARG A 423 -4.46 -8.50 0.32
C ARG A 423 -4.76 -7.82 -1.01
N GLY A 424 -4.51 -6.52 -1.10
CA GLY A 424 -4.65 -5.75 -2.34
C GLY A 424 -3.78 -6.29 -3.47
N VAL A 425 -2.53 -6.64 -3.19
CA VAL A 425 -1.58 -7.17 -4.18
C VAL A 425 -1.90 -8.63 -4.57
N VAL A 426 -2.13 -9.49 -3.57
CA VAL A 426 -2.20 -10.95 -3.74
C VAL A 426 -3.62 -11.41 -4.07
N ALA A 427 -4.62 -10.98 -3.31
CA ALA A 427 -5.97 -11.53 -3.37
C ALA A 427 -6.86 -10.90 -4.45
N ARG A 428 -6.74 -9.59 -4.65
CA ARG A 428 -7.61 -8.82 -5.56
C ARG A 428 -7.09 -8.87 -7.00
N GLU A 429 -7.97 -8.65 -7.97
CA GLU A 429 -7.62 -8.51 -9.39
C GLU A 429 -8.46 -7.40 -10.06
N GLY A 430 -8.10 -7.03 -11.29
CA GLY A 430 -8.83 -6.02 -12.06
C GLY A 430 -8.94 -4.68 -11.33
N VAL A 431 -10.13 -4.08 -11.36
CA VAL A 431 -10.41 -2.76 -10.77
C VAL A 431 -10.37 -2.75 -9.24
N GLU A 432 -10.53 -3.91 -8.59
CA GLU A 432 -10.47 -4.06 -7.13
C GLU A 432 -9.02 -4.08 -6.63
N ARG A 433 -8.06 -4.45 -7.49
CA ARG A 433 -6.63 -4.41 -7.18
C ARG A 433 -6.10 -2.99 -7.35
N LYS A 434 -6.12 -2.22 -6.26
CA LYS A 434 -5.61 -0.84 -6.21
C LYS A 434 -4.13 -0.75 -5.86
N GLU A 435 -3.58 -1.72 -5.14
CA GLU A 435 -2.17 -1.79 -4.71
C GLU A 435 -1.26 -2.21 -5.87
N ARG A 436 -1.08 -1.30 -6.83
CA ARG A 436 -0.35 -1.52 -8.09
C ARG A 436 0.96 -0.74 -8.08
N HIS A 437 1.81 -1.00 -7.09
CA HIS A 437 3.09 -0.32 -6.97
C HIS A 437 3.95 -0.54 -8.21
N GLU A 438 4.62 0.53 -8.61
CA GLU A 438 5.62 0.53 -9.68
C GLU A 438 6.87 1.27 -9.18
N ARG A 439 8.04 0.89 -9.70
CA ARG A 439 9.31 1.50 -9.32
C ARG A 439 9.45 2.91 -9.88
N LEU A 440 10.34 3.72 -9.28
CA LEU A 440 10.59 5.10 -9.71
C LEU A 440 10.88 5.23 -11.22
N ALA A 441 11.58 4.28 -11.82
CA ALA A 441 11.86 4.27 -13.26
C ALA A 441 10.60 4.10 -14.14
N GLN A 442 9.57 3.41 -13.65
CA GLN A 442 8.27 3.31 -14.32
C GLN A 442 7.46 4.60 -14.12
N TRP A 443 7.42 5.13 -12.90
CA TRP A 443 6.78 6.42 -12.61
C TRP A 443 7.37 7.54 -13.46
N ALA A 444 8.70 7.61 -13.59
CA ALA A 444 9.37 8.62 -14.38
C ALA A 444 8.89 8.61 -15.84
N ARG A 445 8.84 7.43 -16.48
CA ARG A 445 8.32 7.29 -17.85
C ARG A 445 6.87 7.74 -17.99
N ARG A 446 6.02 7.49 -16.97
CA ARG A 446 4.61 7.91 -16.97
C ARG A 446 4.46 9.42 -16.82
N MET A 447 5.24 10.03 -15.93
CA MET A 447 5.26 11.47 -15.71
C MET A 447 5.76 12.21 -16.95
N GLU A 448 6.89 11.76 -17.51
CA GLU A 448 7.48 12.30 -18.74
C GLU A 448 6.52 12.14 -19.94
N GLY A 449 5.90 10.97 -20.09
CA GLY A 449 4.89 10.73 -21.12
C GLY A 449 3.61 11.58 -20.96
N ALA A 450 3.35 12.11 -19.77
CA ALA A 450 2.26 13.06 -19.51
C ALA A 450 2.66 14.53 -19.72
N GLY A 451 3.90 14.82 -20.11
CA GLY A 451 4.42 16.17 -20.30
C GLY A 451 4.87 16.85 -19.01
N MET A 452 5.25 16.08 -17.99
CA MET A 452 5.93 16.57 -16.80
C MET A 452 7.44 16.38 -16.97
N GLU A 453 8.24 17.26 -16.40
CA GLU A 453 9.68 17.11 -16.31
C GLU A 453 10.12 16.96 -14.85
N ARG A 454 11.22 16.24 -14.66
CA ARG A 454 11.76 15.96 -13.33
C ARG A 454 12.50 17.18 -12.78
N VAL A 455 12.27 17.48 -11.51
CA VAL A 455 12.98 18.50 -10.74
C VAL A 455 13.89 17.79 -9.76
N GLY A 456 15.20 18.07 -9.83
CA GLY A 456 16.16 17.50 -8.89
C GLY A 456 15.91 18.00 -7.48
N LEU A 457 15.76 17.08 -6.52
CA LEU A 457 15.73 17.43 -5.10
C LEU A 457 17.13 17.88 -4.64
N SER A 458 17.20 18.97 -3.87
CA SER A 458 18.48 19.56 -3.49
C SER A 458 19.30 18.64 -2.55
N TYR A 459 20.62 18.83 -2.55
CA TYR A 459 21.51 18.11 -1.62
C TYR A 459 21.16 18.40 -0.15
N ASP A 460 20.69 19.61 0.15
CA ASP A 460 20.25 20.02 1.48
C ASP A 460 19.08 19.15 1.97
N VAL A 461 18.10 18.86 1.10
CA VAL A 461 16.98 17.95 1.42
C VAL A 461 17.50 16.61 1.90
N MET A 462 18.47 16.02 1.17
CA MET A 462 19.03 14.73 1.54
C MET A 462 19.80 14.81 2.87
N MET A 463 20.58 15.86 3.08
CA MET A 463 21.36 16.02 4.30
C MET A 463 20.48 16.19 5.54
N GLU A 464 19.39 16.95 5.43
CA GLU A 464 18.39 17.06 6.49
C GLU A 464 17.71 15.71 6.78
N ALA A 465 17.35 14.96 5.74
CA ALA A 465 16.77 13.62 5.87
C ALA A 465 17.74 12.63 6.57
N ARG A 466 19.03 12.63 6.20
CA ARG A 466 20.07 11.82 6.87
C ARG A 466 20.27 12.24 8.32
N LYS A 467 20.29 13.55 8.59
CA LYS A 467 20.41 14.09 9.95
C LYS A 467 19.22 13.69 10.82
N LEU A 468 18.01 13.69 10.27
CA LEU A 468 16.81 13.23 10.96
C LEU A 468 16.97 11.75 11.38
N LEU A 469 17.39 10.87 10.46
CA LEU A 469 17.66 9.46 10.76
C LEU A 469 18.67 9.28 11.90
N GLN A 470 19.77 10.03 11.87
CA GLN A 470 20.80 9.99 12.91
C GLN A 470 20.27 10.46 14.26
N SER A 471 19.54 11.58 14.28
CA SER A 471 19.01 12.19 15.51
C SER A 471 17.98 11.32 16.23
N CYS A 472 17.19 10.53 15.48
CA CYS A 472 16.17 9.64 16.03
C CYS A 472 16.70 8.25 16.39
N GLY A 473 18.00 7.97 16.19
CA GLY A 473 18.59 6.66 16.46
C GLY A 473 18.05 5.54 15.56
N TRP A 474 17.61 5.89 14.34
CA TRP A 474 17.03 4.96 13.37
C TRP A 474 18.11 4.18 12.61
N GLY A 475 18.90 3.40 13.34
CA GLY A 475 19.89 2.49 12.77
C GLY A 475 19.24 1.46 11.84
N GLY A 476 19.89 1.17 10.70
CA GLY A 476 19.38 0.29 9.64
C GLY A 476 18.62 1.03 8.53
N TYR A 477 18.15 2.24 8.79
CA TYR A 477 17.53 3.09 7.75
C TYR A 477 18.58 3.96 7.05
N GLU A 478 18.41 4.14 5.75
CA GLU A 478 19.32 4.92 4.91
C GLU A 478 18.54 5.77 3.91
N VAL A 479 19.13 6.90 3.50
CA VAL A 479 18.67 7.68 2.35
C VAL A 479 19.73 7.54 1.27
N THR A 480 19.34 7.20 0.04
CA THR A 480 20.26 7.06 -1.09
C THR A 480 19.75 7.83 -2.30
N HIS A 481 20.65 8.25 -3.21
CA HIS A 481 20.25 8.88 -4.47
C HIS A 481 19.80 7.82 -5.48
N ASP A 482 18.90 8.24 -6.37
CA ASP A 482 18.72 7.52 -7.62
C ASP A 482 19.91 7.74 -8.57
N ALA A 483 20.00 6.94 -9.63
CA ALA A 483 21.14 6.99 -10.55
C ALA A 483 21.32 8.35 -11.25
N ARG A 484 20.24 9.14 -11.36
CA ARG A 484 20.26 10.50 -11.95
C ARG A 484 20.60 11.59 -10.95
N GLY A 485 20.51 11.32 -9.65
CA GLY A 485 20.64 12.31 -8.57
C GLY A 485 19.41 13.21 -8.39
N ASP A 486 18.34 12.99 -9.15
CA ASP A 486 17.16 13.85 -9.20
C ASP A 486 16.08 13.46 -8.16
N GLY A 487 16.21 12.29 -7.52
CA GLY A 487 15.35 11.85 -6.43
C GLY A 487 16.10 10.92 -5.49
N PHE A 488 15.42 10.52 -4.41
CA PHE A 488 16.04 9.70 -3.38
C PHE A 488 15.19 8.48 -3.04
N PHE A 489 15.84 7.47 -2.47
CA PHE A 489 15.20 6.31 -1.89
C PHE A 489 15.33 6.33 -0.38
N PHE A 490 14.23 6.03 0.31
CA PHE A 490 14.25 5.66 1.73
C PHE A 490 14.41 4.14 1.81
N CYS A 491 15.48 3.71 2.47
CA CYS A 491 15.94 2.34 2.43
C CYS A 491 15.95 1.70 3.81
N TRP A 492 15.82 0.38 3.85
CA TRP A 492 16.11 -0.47 5.00
C TRP A 492 17.25 -1.44 4.62
N HIS A 493 18.39 -1.37 5.30
CA HIS A 493 19.60 -2.13 4.96
C HIS A 493 19.92 -2.10 3.45
N LYS A 494 20.02 -0.89 2.88
CA LYS A 494 20.22 -0.61 1.44
C LYS A 494 19.10 -1.05 0.50
N LYS A 495 18.08 -1.79 0.95
CA LYS A 495 16.91 -2.10 0.14
C LYS A 495 16.00 -0.87 0.03
N PRO A 496 15.76 -0.33 -1.17
CA PRO A 496 14.77 0.74 -1.35
C PRO A 496 13.38 0.26 -0.97
N LEU A 497 12.66 1.05 -0.18
CA LEU A 497 11.26 0.78 0.18
C LEU A 497 10.32 1.87 -0.29
N TYR A 498 10.78 3.13 -0.30
CA TYR A 498 10.03 4.24 -0.87
C TYR A 498 10.95 5.07 -1.74
N SER A 499 10.41 5.59 -2.84
CA SER A 499 11.07 6.62 -3.64
C SER A 499 10.40 7.97 -3.40
N ILE A 500 11.18 9.05 -3.48
CA ILE A 500 10.67 10.42 -3.53
C ILE A 500 11.24 11.14 -4.74
N SER A 501 10.38 11.85 -5.45
CA SER A 501 10.71 12.61 -6.66
C SER A 501 9.88 13.89 -6.77
N ALA A 502 10.44 14.91 -7.41
CA ALA A 502 9.74 16.16 -7.69
C ALA A 502 9.57 16.38 -9.20
N TRP A 503 8.47 17.03 -9.57
CA TRP A 503 8.02 17.19 -10.94
C TRP A 503 7.42 18.57 -11.17
N ARG A 504 7.49 19.07 -12.39
CA ARG A 504 6.76 20.26 -12.85
C ARG A 504 6.30 20.07 -14.30
N PRO A 505 5.34 20.85 -14.82
CA PRO A 505 5.01 20.83 -16.24
C PRO A 505 6.25 21.14 -17.08
N ALA A 506 6.51 20.33 -18.10
CA ALA A 506 7.60 20.59 -19.02
C ALA A 506 7.38 21.94 -19.73
N ALA A 507 8.45 22.72 -19.90
CA ALA A 507 8.36 23.93 -20.71
C ALA A 507 7.94 23.54 -22.13
N ALA A 508 6.95 24.23 -22.70
CA ALA A 508 6.60 24.01 -24.10
C ALA A 508 7.85 24.27 -24.94
N CYS A 509 8.36 23.24 -25.64
CA CYS A 509 9.36 23.46 -26.68
C CYS A 509 8.77 24.50 -27.62
N ARG A 510 9.35 25.71 -27.63
CA ARG A 510 9.14 26.65 -28.73
C ARG A 510 9.79 25.99 -29.94
N LEU A 511 9.03 25.18 -30.66
CA LEU A 511 9.38 24.81 -32.02
C LEU A 511 9.48 26.14 -32.76
N GLY A 512 10.71 26.53 -33.08
CA GLY A 512 10.99 27.69 -33.91
C GLY A 512 10.19 27.57 -35.20
N SER A 513 9.48 28.66 -35.49
CA SER A 513 8.83 28.97 -36.77
C SER A 513 9.71 28.66 -37.97
#